data_AF-A0A4Y2H9A6-F1
#
_entry.id   AF-A0A4Y2H9A6-F1
#
_cell.length_a   1.000
_cell.length_b   1.000
_cell.length_c   1.000
_cell.angle_alpha   90.00
_cell.angle_beta   90.00
_cell.angle_gamma   90.00
#
_symmetry.space_group_name_H-M   'P 1'
#
loop_
_entity.id
_entity.type
_entity.pdbx_description
1 polymer ?
#
loop_
_entity_poly.entity_id
_entity_poly.type
_entity_poly.pdbx_seq_one_letter_code
_entity_poly.pdbx_strand_id
1 'polypeptide(L)'
;MRSGDLLVEVASHKQAQQILKLNSPSTIPISVQPHVTLNSSKGVITCGRLLNLTNEEIAQELGGQGVKDVRRINIRRNGELMPTKHFILTFNTPRLPEYIKAGYVRCSVRPYIPNPLRCFKCQRFGHSKTNCHGTLTCARCAAAGHESTDYNAVEKCV
;
A
#
# COMPACT_ATOMS: atom_id res chain seq x y z
N MET A 1 -10.87 -11.52 -12.93
CA MET A 1 -9.40 -11.52 -13.07
C MET A 1 -9.04 -12.26 -14.35
N ARG A 2 -7.92 -11.94 -15.03
CA ARG A 2 -7.52 -12.67 -16.25
C ARG A 2 -7.03 -14.11 -15.98
N SER A 3 -6.79 -14.46 -14.72
CA SER A 3 -6.32 -15.77 -14.26
C SER A 3 -7.40 -16.85 -14.18
N GLY A 4 -8.69 -16.49 -14.24
CA GLY A 4 -9.79 -17.44 -13.99
C GLY A 4 -10.13 -17.62 -12.51
N ASP A 5 -9.41 -16.96 -11.60
CA ASP A 5 -9.70 -17.02 -10.16
C ASP A 5 -11.03 -16.35 -9.81
N LEU A 6 -11.67 -16.85 -8.75
CA LEU A 6 -12.90 -16.29 -8.18
C LEU A 6 -12.60 -15.57 -6.86
N LEU A 7 -13.17 -14.38 -6.69
CA LEU A 7 -13.21 -13.68 -5.41
C LEU A 7 -14.50 -14.02 -4.69
N VAL A 8 -14.38 -14.51 -3.46
CA VAL A 8 -15.51 -14.88 -2.62
C VAL A 8 -15.45 -14.04 -1.34
N GLU A 9 -16.48 -13.23 -1.13
CA GLU A 9 -16.72 -12.56 0.15
C GLU A 9 -17.62 -13.44 1.01
N VAL A 10 -17.32 -13.51 2.31
CA VAL A 10 -18.02 -14.37 3.27
C VAL A 10 -18.60 -13.53 4.39
N ALA A 11 -19.82 -13.86 4.83
CA ALA A 11 -20.51 -13.12 5.88
C ALA A 11 -20.03 -13.46 7.29
N SER A 12 -19.35 -14.60 7.46
CA SER A 12 -18.91 -15.06 8.78
C SER A 12 -17.59 -15.82 8.75
N HIS A 13 -16.88 -15.79 9.89
CA HIS A 13 -15.67 -16.58 10.09
C HIS A 13 -15.92 -18.08 9.95
N LYS A 14 -17.08 -18.57 10.40
CA LYS A 14 -17.46 -19.99 10.28
C LYS A 14 -17.55 -20.43 8.81
N GLN A 15 -18.18 -19.61 7.96
CA GLN A 15 -18.22 -19.85 6.51
C GLN A 15 -16.82 -19.81 5.89
N ALA A 16 -16.00 -18.83 6.28
CA ALA A 16 -14.61 -18.74 5.81
C ALA A 16 -13.84 -20.04 6.09
N GLN A 17 -13.93 -20.57 7.31
CA GLN A 17 -13.28 -21.81 7.71
C GLN A 17 -13.82 -23.04 6.97
N GLN A 18 -15.10 -23.08 6.63
CA GLN A 18 -15.68 -24.16 5.84
C GLN A 18 -15.19 -24.10 4.40
N ILE A 19 -15.19 -22.91 3.79
CA ILE A 19 -14.77 -22.70 2.41
C ILE A 19 -13.28 -22.98 2.22
N LEU A 20 -12.43 -22.61 3.18
CA LEU A 20 -10.99 -22.92 3.15
C LEU A 20 -10.68 -24.43 3.16
N LYS A 21 -11.63 -25.28 3.57
CA LYS A 21 -11.48 -26.74 3.58
C LYS A 21 -12.05 -27.40 2.31
N LEU A 22 -12.68 -26.63 1.42
CA LEU A 22 -13.24 -27.16 0.17
C LEU A 22 -12.11 -27.41 -0.83
N ASN A 23 -12.01 -28.65 -1.28
CA ASN A 23 -11.02 -29.05 -2.29
C ASN A 23 -11.68 -29.46 -3.63
N SER A 24 -12.99 -29.74 -3.62
CA SER A 24 -13.72 -30.10 -4.84
C SER A 24 -15.23 -29.81 -4.70
N PRO A 25 -15.74 -28.66 -5.17
CA PRO A 25 -17.16 -28.51 -5.40
C PRO A 25 -17.57 -29.47 -6.54
N SER A 26 -18.26 -30.55 -6.18
CA SER A 26 -18.54 -31.67 -7.08
C SER A 26 -17.25 -32.33 -7.58
N THR A 27 -17.00 -32.31 -8.90
CA THR A 27 -15.95 -33.10 -9.56
C THR A 27 -14.74 -32.25 -9.97
N ILE A 28 -14.81 -30.93 -9.77
CA ILE A 28 -13.76 -29.99 -10.19
C ILE A 28 -12.82 -29.76 -9.00
N PRO A 29 -11.53 -30.13 -9.09
CA PRO A 29 -10.56 -29.82 -8.05
C PRO A 29 -10.32 -28.31 -7.99
N ILE A 30 -10.30 -27.75 -6.79
CA ILE A 30 -10.03 -26.34 -6.53
C ILE A 30 -8.99 -26.19 -5.43
N SER A 31 -8.34 -25.02 -5.39
CA SER A 31 -7.52 -24.57 -4.26
C SER A 31 -8.12 -23.27 -3.73
N VAL A 32 -8.27 -23.19 -2.41
CA VAL A 32 -8.83 -22.03 -1.72
C VAL A 32 -7.77 -21.44 -0.80
N GLN A 33 -7.56 -20.13 -0.92
CA GLN A 33 -6.63 -19.39 -0.06
C GLN A 33 -7.22 -18.04 0.35
N PRO A 34 -6.91 -17.55 1.56
CA PRO A 34 -7.28 -16.19 1.95
C PRO A 34 -6.67 -15.18 0.98
N HIS A 35 -7.45 -14.19 0.56
CA HIS A 35 -6.93 -13.13 -0.29
C HIS A 35 -5.89 -12.29 0.46
N VAL A 36 -4.69 -12.19 -0.10
CA VAL A 36 -3.50 -11.61 0.54
C VAL A 36 -3.66 -10.13 0.93
N THR A 37 -4.39 -9.35 0.12
CA THR A 37 -4.53 -7.90 0.33
C THR A 37 -5.91 -7.44 0.79
N LEU A 38 -6.99 -8.16 0.45
CA LEU A 38 -8.36 -7.74 0.73
C LEU A 38 -8.78 -8.06 2.17
N ASN A 39 -8.09 -9.00 2.82
CA ASN A 39 -8.25 -9.29 4.24
C ASN A 39 -7.37 -8.41 5.14
N SER A 40 -6.83 -7.31 4.60
CA SER A 40 -6.01 -6.36 5.35
C SER A 40 -6.40 -4.93 5.02
N SER A 41 -6.21 -4.05 5.99
CA SER A 41 -6.41 -2.61 5.83
C SER A 41 -5.12 -1.87 6.15
N LYS A 42 -4.95 -0.67 5.60
CA LYS A 42 -3.79 0.19 5.86
C LYS A 42 -4.25 1.52 6.41
N GLY A 43 -3.65 1.94 7.51
CA GLY A 43 -3.94 3.20 8.17
C GLY A 43 -2.68 4.01 8.40
N VAL A 44 -2.83 5.33 8.53
CA VAL A 44 -1.78 6.27 8.89
C VAL A 44 -2.06 6.81 10.28
N ILE A 45 -1.07 6.69 11.16
CA ILE A 45 -1.07 7.36 12.45
C ILE A 45 -0.02 8.49 12.46
N THR A 46 -0.25 9.48 13.33
CA THR A 46 0.74 10.52 13.64
C THR A 46 1.06 10.42 15.13
N CYS A 47 2.28 9.99 15.48
CA CYS A 47 2.67 9.82 16.87
C CYS A 47 4.14 10.20 17.07
N GLY A 48 4.39 11.34 17.73
CA GLY A 48 5.74 11.80 18.02
C GLY A 48 6.49 10.91 19.03
N ARG A 49 5.77 10.17 19.89
CA ARG A 49 6.38 9.29 20.89
C ARG A 49 7.06 8.07 20.27
N LEU A 50 6.67 7.68 19.05
CA LEU A 50 7.26 6.56 18.32
C LEU A 50 8.44 7.00 17.44
N LEU A 51 8.81 8.29 17.43
CA LEU A 51 9.80 8.84 16.50
C LEU A 51 11.18 8.16 16.63
N ASN A 52 11.57 7.73 17.82
CA ASN A 52 12.89 7.13 18.04
C ASN A 52 12.88 5.59 18.03
N LEU A 53 11.72 4.97 17.81
CA LEU A 53 11.59 3.51 17.79
C LEU A 53 11.73 2.95 16.38
N THR A 54 12.28 1.75 16.24
CA THR A 54 12.36 1.06 14.94
C THR A 54 10.97 0.59 14.48
N ASN A 55 10.84 0.24 13.19
CA ASN A 55 9.55 -0.27 12.70
C ASN A 55 9.22 -1.62 13.35
N GLU A 56 10.24 -2.41 13.65
CA GLU A 56 10.15 -3.73 14.26
C GLU A 56 9.65 -3.63 15.71
N GLU A 57 10.21 -2.72 16.51
CA GLU A 57 9.74 -2.44 17.87
C GLU A 57 8.28 -2.00 17.89
N ILE A 58 7.91 -1.08 16.98
CA ILE A 58 6.52 -0.59 16.87
C ILE A 58 5.58 -1.72 16.44
N ALA A 59 6.00 -2.58 15.50
CA ALA A 59 5.20 -3.71 15.04
C ALA A 59 4.97 -4.72 16.16
N GLN A 60 5.99 -5.02 16.95
CA GLN A 60 5.90 -5.92 18.10
C GLN A 60 4.93 -5.38 19.15
N GLU A 61 5.09 -4.12 19.57
CA GLU A 61 4.25 -3.49 20.59
C GLU A 61 2.78 -3.34 20.16
N LEU A 62 2.54 -3.01 18.88
CA LEU A 62 1.19 -2.82 18.36
C LEU A 62 0.55 -4.12 17.83
N GLY A 63 1.28 -5.23 17.83
CA GLY A 63 0.82 -6.53 17.31
C GLY A 63 -0.45 -7.03 18.00
N GLY A 64 -0.59 -6.80 19.31
CA GLY A 64 -1.79 -7.13 20.08
C GLY A 64 -3.06 -6.39 19.64
N GLN A 65 -2.91 -5.32 18.84
CA GLN A 65 -4.01 -4.54 18.27
C GLN A 65 -4.24 -4.85 16.78
N GLY A 66 -3.68 -5.96 16.28
CA GLY A 66 -3.87 -6.43 14.91
C GLY A 66 -2.94 -5.79 13.88
N VAL A 67 -1.91 -5.04 14.30
CA VAL A 67 -0.88 -4.52 13.39
C VAL A 67 0.06 -5.66 12.98
N LYS A 68 0.21 -5.89 11.67
CA LYS A 68 1.09 -6.93 11.11
C LYS A 68 2.36 -6.40 10.47
N ASP A 69 2.37 -5.13 10.08
CA ASP A 69 3.50 -4.49 9.41
C ASP A 69 3.46 -2.98 9.66
N VAL A 70 4.64 -2.36 9.77
CA VAL A 70 4.81 -0.93 10.08
C VAL A 70 5.80 -0.35 9.10
N ARG A 71 5.42 0.76 8.45
CA ARG A 71 6.30 1.52 7.58
C ARG A 71 6.30 2.99 7.97
N ARG A 72 7.45 3.48 8.41
CA ARG A 72 7.68 4.92 8.63
C ARG A 72 7.68 5.69 7.31
N ILE A 73 6.99 6.83 7.30
CA ILE A 73 7.08 7.79 6.19
C ILE A 73 8.30 8.65 6.41
N ASN A 74 9.18 8.70 5.41
CA ASN A 74 10.36 9.55 5.42
C ASN A 74 10.18 10.71 4.43
N ILE A 75 10.76 11.85 4.75
CA ILE A 75 10.78 13.03 3.87
C ILE A 75 12.22 13.28 3.43
N ARG A 76 12.40 13.78 2.20
CA ARG A 76 13.70 14.29 1.76
C ARG A 76 13.77 15.78 2.02
N ARG A 77 14.80 16.24 2.74
CA ARG A 77 15.15 17.65 2.91
C ARG A 77 16.64 17.80 2.61
N ASN A 78 16.99 18.73 1.72
CA ASN A 78 18.37 18.98 1.30
C ASN A 78 19.13 17.71 0.83
N GLY A 79 18.43 16.78 0.17
CA GLY A 79 19.00 15.52 -0.31
C GLY A 79 19.06 14.40 0.73
N GLU A 80 18.89 14.70 2.02
CA GLU A 80 18.93 13.71 3.09
C GLU A 80 17.54 13.15 3.40
N LEU A 81 17.47 11.84 3.68
CA LEU A 81 16.24 11.15 4.03
C LEU A 81 16.01 11.22 5.55
N MET A 82 15.00 11.99 5.96
CA MET A 82 14.68 12.22 7.37
C MET A 82 13.42 11.47 7.80
N PRO A 83 13.46 10.79 8.97
CA PRO A 83 12.28 10.14 9.53
C PRO A 83 11.23 11.17 9.96
N THR A 84 9.95 10.80 9.81
CA THR A 84 8.84 11.59 10.35
C THR A 84 8.10 10.85 11.47
N LYS A 85 7.24 11.59 12.18
CA LYS A 85 6.29 11.05 13.16
C LYS A 85 5.08 10.33 12.55
N HIS A 86 5.07 10.09 11.24
CA HIS A 86 3.97 9.47 10.51
C HIS A 86 4.30 8.03 10.15
N PHE A 87 3.40 7.11 10.48
CA PHE A 87 3.58 5.68 10.29
C PHE A 87 2.38 5.12 9.54
N ILE A 88 2.66 4.28 8.56
CA ILE A 88 1.67 3.46 7.88
C ILE A 88 1.65 2.12 8.59
N LEU A 89 0.50 1.78 9.17
CA LEU A 89 0.23 0.51 9.81
C LEU A 89 -0.55 -0.35 8.83
N THR A 90 -0.12 -1.59 8.64
CA THR A 90 -0.92 -2.61 7.97
C THR A 90 -1.58 -3.47 9.04
N PHE A 91 -2.90 -3.59 9.00
CA PHE A 91 -3.67 -4.42 9.92
C PHE A 91 -3.99 -5.78 9.29
N ASN A 92 -4.18 -6.80 10.12
CA ASN A 92 -4.65 -8.13 9.72
C ASN A 92 -6.19 -8.22 9.60
N THR A 93 -6.88 -7.08 9.66
CA THR A 93 -8.33 -6.98 9.49
C THR A 93 -8.70 -6.19 8.24
N PRO A 94 -9.79 -6.56 7.53
CA PRO A 94 -10.26 -5.81 6.36
C PRO A 94 -10.84 -4.44 6.72
N ARG A 95 -11.39 -4.30 7.94
CA ARG A 95 -11.90 -3.04 8.47
C ARG A 95 -10.81 -2.32 9.24
N LEU A 96 -10.65 -1.04 8.93
CA LEU A 96 -9.69 -0.17 9.59
C LEU A 96 -10.23 0.24 10.98
N PRO A 97 -9.45 0.07 12.07
CA PRO A 97 -9.84 0.61 13.37
C PRO A 97 -9.79 2.14 13.33
N GLU A 98 -10.64 2.81 14.12
CA GLU A 98 -10.64 4.28 14.22
C GLU A 98 -9.42 4.81 15.00
N TYR A 99 -8.90 4.01 15.93
CA TYR A 99 -7.77 4.37 16.77
C TYR A 99 -6.98 3.14 17.24
N ILE A 100 -5.74 3.37 17.64
CA ILE A 100 -4.88 2.43 18.36
C ILE A 100 -4.32 3.12 19.61
N LYS A 101 -3.82 2.32 20.57
CA LYS A 101 -3.08 2.79 21.73
C LYS A 101 -1.59 2.57 21.53
N ALA A 102 -0.81 3.64 21.50
CA ALA A 102 0.65 3.59 21.51
C ALA A 102 1.13 4.01 22.90
N GLY A 103 1.45 3.01 23.74
CA GLY A 103 1.57 3.21 25.18
C GLY A 103 0.27 3.79 25.76
N TYR A 104 0.37 4.91 26.48
CA TYR A 104 -0.79 5.61 27.06
C TYR A 104 -1.50 6.58 26.09
N VAL A 105 -1.05 6.68 24.83
CA VAL A 105 -1.61 7.64 23.86
C VAL A 105 -2.59 6.95 22.93
N ARG A 106 -3.78 7.53 22.79
CA ARG A 106 -4.74 7.16 21.75
C ARG A 106 -4.39 7.87 20.44
N CYS A 107 -3.96 7.11 19.44
CA CYS A 107 -3.65 7.62 18.11
C CYS A 107 -4.83 7.36 17.17
N SER A 108 -5.41 8.40 16.57
CA SER A 108 -6.37 8.24 15.49
C SER A 108 -5.70 7.63 14.26
N VAL A 109 -6.39 6.68 13.63
CA VAL A 109 -5.95 5.98 12.44
C VAL A 109 -6.77 6.51 11.26
N ARG A 110 -6.08 7.08 10.26
CA ARG A 110 -6.71 7.55 9.02
C ARG A 110 -6.47 6.55 7.89
N PRO A 111 -7.38 6.33 6.94
CA PRO A 111 -7.12 5.47 5.79
C PRO A 111 -5.85 5.88 5.05
N TYR A 112 -4.98 4.92 4.73
CA TYR A 112 -3.82 5.17 3.88
C TYR A 112 -4.25 5.18 2.41
N ILE A 113 -4.09 6.33 1.77
CA ILE A 113 -4.31 6.50 0.33
C ILE A 113 -2.92 6.56 -0.33
N PRO A 114 -2.51 5.54 -1.10
CA PRO A 114 -1.21 5.56 -1.77
C PRO A 114 -1.17 6.63 -2.87
N ASN A 115 0.03 7.15 -3.12
CA ASN A 115 0.25 8.04 -4.27
C ASN A 115 -0.15 7.32 -5.56
N PRO A 116 -0.87 7.99 -6.49
CA PRO A 116 -1.20 7.41 -7.78
C PRO A 116 0.04 6.90 -8.51
N LEU A 117 -0.08 5.72 -9.13
CA LEU A 117 1.00 5.14 -9.89
C LEU A 117 1.29 6.01 -11.12
N ARG A 118 2.44 6.69 -11.12
CA ARG A 118 2.95 7.46 -12.26
C ARG A 118 3.87 6.60 -13.12
N CYS A 119 3.60 6.50 -14.41
CA CYS A 119 4.50 5.86 -15.36
C CYS A 119 5.65 6.79 -15.71
N PHE A 120 6.88 6.48 -15.29
CA PHE A 120 8.05 7.33 -15.59
C PHE A 120 8.53 7.26 -17.05
N LYS A 121 7.90 6.45 -17.91
CA LYS A 121 8.14 6.48 -19.37
C LYS A 121 7.29 7.56 -20.05
N CYS A 122 5.97 7.52 -19.88
CA CYS A 122 5.05 8.43 -20.57
C CYS A 122 4.47 9.54 -19.67
N GLN A 123 4.86 9.59 -18.40
CA GLN A 123 4.41 10.51 -17.35
C GLN A 123 2.92 10.44 -16.97
N ARG A 124 2.11 9.59 -17.62
CA ARG A 124 0.68 9.39 -17.29
C ARG A 124 0.49 8.52 -16.05
N PHE A 125 -0.66 8.66 -15.40
CA PHE A 125 -1.04 7.87 -14.23
C PHE A 125 -1.77 6.57 -14.59
N GLY A 126 -1.80 5.61 -13.65
CA GLY A 126 -2.64 4.41 -13.70
C GLY A 126 -1.98 3.16 -14.26
N HIS A 127 -0.72 3.20 -14.69
CA HIS A 127 0.00 2.03 -15.18
C HIS A 127 1.51 2.09 -14.87
N SER A 128 2.14 0.92 -14.85
CA SER A 128 3.60 0.77 -14.67
C SER A 128 4.34 0.97 -16.00
N LYS A 129 5.67 1.16 -15.91
CA LYS A 129 6.54 1.24 -17.09
C LYS A 129 6.47 -0.03 -17.96
N THR A 130 6.35 -1.21 -17.35
CA THR A 130 6.27 -2.50 -18.03
C THR A 130 5.03 -2.66 -18.89
N ASN A 131 3.92 -2.05 -18.48
CA ASN A 131 2.63 -2.12 -19.18
C ASN A 131 2.37 -0.85 -20.01
N CYS A 132 3.40 -0.03 -20.23
CA CYS A 132 3.27 1.27 -20.90
C CYS A 132 3.34 1.15 -22.43
N HIS A 133 2.20 1.37 -23.08
CA HIS A 133 2.11 1.52 -24.54
C HIS A 133 2.34 2.97 -25.03
N GLY A 134 2.51 3.94 -24.12
CA GLY A 134 2.82 5.33 -24.46
C GLY A 134 4.25 5.56 -24.94
N THR A 135 4.49 6.72 -25.52
CA THR A 135 5.81 7.21 -25.94
C THR A 135 6.64 7.68 -24.75
N LEU A 136 7.96 7.74 -24.92
CA LEU A 136 8.84 8.37 -23.94
C LEU A 136 8.51 9.86 -23.87
N THR A 137 8.23 10.36 -22.67
CA THR A 137 7.83 11.74 -22.41
C THR A 137 8.67 12.32 -21.27
N CYS A 138 9.25 13.50 -21.51
CA CYS A 138 10.07 14.19 -20.54
C CYS A 138 9.23 14.68 -19.36
N ALA A 139 9.70 14.46 -18.13
CA ALA A 139 9.01 14.87 -16.91
C ALA A 139 9.05 16.39 -16.65
N ARG A 140 9.92 17.14 -17.35
CA ARG A 140 10.09 18.60 -17.18
C ARG A 140 9.38 19.43 -18.26
N CYS A 141 9.53 19.07 -19.53
CA CYS A 141 8.99 19.85 -20.65
C CYS A 141 7.81 19.18 -21.37
N ALA A 142 7.41 17.97 -20.96
CA ALA A 142 6.34 17.17 -21.56
C ALA A 142 6.52 16.79 -23.04
N ALA A 143 7.66 17.10 -23.63
CA ALA A 143 7.96 16.70 -25.00
C ALA A 143 8.27 15.21 -25.09
N ALA A 144 7.99 14.63 -26.26
CA ALA A 144 8.30 13.24 -26.55
C ALA A 144 9.78 13.08 -26.96
N GLY A 145 10.32 11.88 -26.73
CA GLY A 145 11.56 11.43 -27.37
C GLY A 145 12.86 11.66 -26.61
N HIS A 146 12.85 12.18 -25.37
CA HIS A 146 14.06 12.31 -24.55
C HIS A 146 13.80 12.10 -23.05
N GLU A 147 14.87 11.85 -22.30
CA GLU A 147 14.85 11.75 -20.83
C GLU A 147 15.13 13.11 -20.18
N SER A 148 14.72 13.31 -18.93
CA SER A 148 14.79 14.62 -18.26
C SER A 148 16.20 15.14 -17.96
N THR A 149 17.23 14.36 -18.28
CA THR A 149 18.65 14.74 -18.23
C THR A 149 19.10 15.50 -19.47
N ASP A 150 18.39 15.39 -20.59
CA ASP A 150 18.73 16.06 -21.85
C ASP A 150 18.19 17.50 -21.81
N TYR A 151 19.04 18.40 -21.31
CA TYR A 151 18.69 19.79 -21.05
C TYR A 151 18.76 20.63 -22.33
N ASN A 152 17.64 21.29 -22.71
CA ASN A 152 17.55 22.51 -23.54
C ASN A 152 16.10 22.97 -23.84
N ALA A 153 15.06 22.23 -23.45
CA ALA A 153 13.67 22.57 -23.76
C ALA A 153 12.95 23.36 -22.65
N VAL A 154 12.15 24.36 -23.03
CA VAL A 154 11.32 25.17 -22.12
C VAL A 154 10.31 24.29 -21.39
N GLU A 155 10.22 24.44 -20.08
CA GLU A 155 9.27 23.72 -19.23
C GLU A 155 7.83 24.08 -19.60
N LYS A 156 6.94 23.09 -19.61
CA LYS A 156 5.52 23.28 -19.92
C LYS A 156 4.68 22.73 -18.79
N CYS A 157 3.66 23.49 -18.39
CA CYS A 157 2.59 22.95 -17.58
C CYS A 157 1.78 21.96 -18.42
N VAL A 158 1.50 20.78 -17.84
CA VAL A 158 0.59 19.76 -18.39
C VAL A 158 -0.56 19.59 -17.43
#